data_AF-A0A2V9X5V2-F1
#
_entry.id   AF-A0A2V9X5V2-F1
#
_cell.length_a   1.000
_cell.length_b   1.000
_cell.length_c   1.000
_cell.angle_alpha   90.00
_cell.angle_beta   90.00
_cell.angle_gamma   90.00
#
_symmetry.space_group_name_H-M   'P 1'
#
loop_
_entity.id
_entity.type
_entity.pdbx_description
1 polymer ?
#
loop_
_entity_poly.entity_id
_entity_poly.type
_entity_poly.pdbx_seq_one_letter_code
_entity_poly.pdbx_strand_id
1 'polypeptide(L)'
;MKLVILGATGGTGLEIVGRSIERGHCVTTFVRSPERLKRFQDRITIQQGDVLNADVLGRVIQDHDAVVSGFGPRVPISKQDANLLQRFGGTLRKPIWCEREAPGGNHTMSRAQLTRGFLWFSVLGWGIGLGAKLFDLIVVAGAWGAAPPTSLGLMPYGPRYPINPGDFFQPLSALMVVGILGALISGWKTRLEYRIWLWVPVISFLIIWILTPTVFWPMIHELYGAGSGEIARSDAELIALVRRWMIWDWLRVALIATGFLSSVRALSISFPSSDR
;
A
#
# COMPACT_ATOMS: atom_id res chain seq x y z
N MET A 1 -21.99 -22.42 5.78
CA MET A 1 -21.52 -21.03 5.81
C MET A 1 -22.44 -20.20 6.68
N LYS A 2 -21.89 -19.21 7.37
CA LYS A 2 -22.62 -18.18 8.12
C LYS A 2 -22.92 -17.01 7.18
N LEU A 3 -24.20 -16.72 6.98
CA LEU A 3 -24.67 -15.67 6.06
C LEU A 3 -25.38 -14.56 6.81
N VAL A 4 -25.08 -13.30 6.48
CA VAL A 4 -25.92 -12.15 6.86
C VAL A 4 -26.79 -11.77 5.67
N ILE A 5 -28.11 -11.75 5.85
CA ILE A 5 -29.06 -11.33 4.81
C ILE A 5 -29.65 -9.97 5.16
N LEU A 6 -29.40 -8.98 4.30
CA LEU A 6 -29.98 -7.64 4.38
C LEU A 6 -31.25 -7.57 3.52
N GLY A 7 -32.26 -6.82 3.98
CA GLY A 7 -33.53 -6.74 3.26
C GLY A 7 -34.35 -8.04 3.28
N ALA A 8 -34.13 -8.91 4.29
CA ALA A 8 -34.73 -10.24 4.40
C ALA A 8 -36.28 -10.24 4.44
N THR A 9 -36.93 -9.11 4.75
CA THR A 9 -38.39 -8.98 4.80
C THR A 9 -39.03 -8.54 3.47
N GLY A 10 -38.22 -8.29 2.44
CA GLY A 10 -38.67 -8.02 1.07
C GLY A 10 -39.05 -9.31 0.31
N GLY A 11 -39.66 -9.16 -0.86
CA GLY A 11 -40.05 -10.31 -1.70
C GLY A 11 -38.84 -11.21 -2.04
N THR A 12 -37.78 -10.63 -2.59
CA THR A 12 -36.53 -11.33 -2.88
C THR A 12 -35.85 -11.84 -1.61
N GLY A 13 -35.82 -11.02 -0.54
CA GLY A 13 -35.18 -11.38 0.72
C GLY A 13 -35.77 -12.65 1.36
N LEU A 14 -37.09 -12.83 1.29
CA LEU A 14 -37.77 -14.00 1.83
C LEU A 14 -37.39 -15.30 1.09
N GLU A 15 -37.21 -15.24 -0.22
CA GLU A 15 -36.76 -16.38 -1.03
C GLU A 15 -35.28 -16.70 -0.79
N ILE A 16 -34.44 -15.68 -0.64
CA ILE A 16 -33.02 -15.85 -0.29
C ILE A 16 -32.91 -16.54 1.07
N VAL A 17 -33.69 -16.12 2.07
CA VAL A 17 -33.74 -16.80 3.39
C VAL A 17 -34.16 -18.27 3.22
N GLY A 18 -35.26 -18.54 2.51
CA GLY A 18 -35.76 -19.90 2.30
C GLY A 18 -34.71 -20.83 1.67
N ARG A 19 -34.15 -20.43 0.53
CA ARG A 19 -33.12 -21.22 -0.17
C ARG A 19 -31.83 -21.37 0.63
N SER A 20 -31.48 -20.38 1.45
CA SER A 20 -30.28 -20.46 2.29
C SER A 20 -30.44 -21.50 3.40
N ILE A 21 -31.64 -21.59 3.99
CA ILE A 21 -31.99 -22.62 4.97
C ILE A 21 -31.98 -24.01 4.31
N GLU A 22 -32.61 -24.16 3.14
CA GLU A 22 -32.65 -25.43 2.39
C GLU A 22 -31.26 -25.96 2.03
N ARG A 23 -30.30 -25.06 1.79
CA ARG A 23 -28.89 -25.40 1.52
C ARG A 23 -28.05 -25.61 2.78
N GLY A 24 -28.65 -25.60 3.96
CA GLY A 24 -27.97 -25.86 5.24
C GLY A 24 -27.05 -24.73 5.70
N HIS A 25 -27.32 -23.47 5.29
CA HIS A 25 -26.54 -22.33 5.77
C HIS A 25 -27.05 -21.81 7.12
N CYS A 26 -26.14 -21.30 7.96
CA CYS A 26 -26.51 -20.60 9.18
C CYS A 26 -26.86 -19.16 8.83
N VAL A 27 -28.12 -18.78 8.97
CA VAL A 27 -28.62 -17.49 8.50
C VAL A 27 -28.83 -16.52 9.66
N THR A 28 -28.22 -15.35 9.56
CA THR A 28 -28.55 -14.18 10.37
C THR A 28 -29.23 -13.13 9.49
N THR A 29 -30.36 -12.61 9.94
CA THR A 29 -31.09 -11.55 9.24
C THR A 29 -30.95 -10.25 10.02
N PHE A 30 -30.66 -9.15 9.33
CA PHE A 30 -30.59 -7.83 9.94
C PHE A 30 -31.73 -6.95 9.37
N VAL A 31 -32.76 -6.72 10.18
CA VAL A 31 -34.02 -6.12 9.71
C VAL A 31 -34.60 -5.11 10.70
N ARG A 32 -35.29 -4.09 10.17
CA ARG A 32 -35.99 -3.09 11.00
C ARG A 32 -37.23 -3.67 11.70
N SER A 33 -37.98 -4.51 10.99
CA SER A 33 -39.24 -5.09 11.46
C SER A 33 -39.26 -6.60 11.16
N PRO A 34 -39.20 -7.47 12.18
CA PRO A 34 -39.02 -8.91 12.00
C PRO A 34 -40.31 -9.70 11.73
N GLU A 35 -41.48 -9.04 11.72
CA GLU A 35 -42.79 -9.69 11.69
C GLU A 35 -42.97 -10.71 10.55
N ARG A 36 -42.43 -10.41 9.36
CA ARG A 36 -42.51 -11.29 8.18
C ARG A 36 -41.58 -12.51 8.25
N LEU A 37 -40.66 -12.54 9.21
CA LEU A 37 -39.70 -13.62 9.42
C LEU A 37 -40.13 -14.62 10.48
N LYS A 38 -41.28 -14.42 11.16
CA LYS A 38 -41.79 -15.34 12.20
C LYS A 38 -41.86 -16.80 11.73
N ARG A 39 -42.20 -17.04 10.46
CA ARG A 39 -42.22 -18.40 9.85
C ARG A 39 -40.86 -19.11 9.81
N PHE A 40 -39.77 -18.40 10.04
CA PHE A 40 -38.40 -18.90 10.00
C PHE A 40 -37.67 -18.77 11.35
N GLN A 41 -38.32 -18.24 12.39
CA GLN A 41 -37.69 -17.82 13.63
C GLN A 41 -36.87 -18.93 14.32
N ASP A 42 -37.29 -20.19 14.20
CA ASP A 42 -36.62 -21.34 14.82
C ASP A 42 -35.40 -21.83 14.00
N ARG A 43 -35.18 -21.27 12.80
CA ARG A 43 -34.15 -21.69 11.84
C ARG A 43 -33.16 -20.58 11.48
N ILE A 44 -33.40 -19.35 11.94
CA ILE A 44 -32.55 -18.19 11.65
C ILE A 44 -32.33 -17.36 12.90
N THR A 45 -31.19 -16.67 12.95
CA THR A 45 -30.96 -15.62 13.94
C THR A 45 -31.54 -14.30 13.42
N ILE A 46 -32.41 -13.67 14.20
CA ILE A 46 -32.97 -12.36 13.85
C ILE A 46 -32.27 -11.29 14.69
N GLN A 47 -31.59 -10.36 14.03
CA GLN A 47 -31.05 -9.15 14.65
C GLN A 47 -31.84 -7.93 14.17
N GLN A 48 -32.35 -7.16 15.13
CA GLN A 48 -33.13 -5.97 14.81
C GLN A 48 -32.22 -4.75 14.66
N GLY A 49 -32.37 -4.01 13.57
CA GLY A 49 -31.66 -2.76 13.35
C GLY A 49 -31.85 -2.18 11.95
N ASP A 50 -31.22 -1.03 11.72
CA ASP A 50 -31.27 -0.32 10.44
C ASP A 50 -29.96 -0.53 9.66
N VAL A 51 -30.07 -1.00 8.42
CA VAL A 51 -28.95 -1.17 7.49
C VAL A 51 -28.25 0.14 7.14
N LEU A 52 -28.89 1.29 7.41
CA LEU A 52 -28.29 2.60 7.25
C LEU A 52 -27.37 3.00 8.42
N ASN A 53 -27.39 2.25 9.53
CA ASN A 53 -26.49 2.44 10.66
C ASN A 53 -25.23 1.57 10.50
N ALA A 54 -24.13 2.22 10.11
CA ALA A 54 -22.85 1.54 9.82
C ALA A 54 -22.28 0.79 11.04
N ASP A 55 -22.36 1.37 12.24
CA ASP A 55 -21.74 0.82 13.45
C ASP A 55 -22.44 -0.46 13.93
N VAL A 56 -23.76 -0.51 13.78
CA VAL A 56 -24.54 -1.72 14.09
C VAL A 56 -24.30 -2.76 13.00
N LEU A 57 -24.39 -2.36 11.73
CA LEU A 57 -24.19 -3.27 10.60
C LEU A 57 -22.80 -3.94 10.63
N GLY A 58 -21.75 -3.19 10.95
CA GLY A 58 -20.39 -3.72 11.06
C GLY A 58 -20.25 -4.81 12.13
N ARG A 59 -20.88 -4.62 13.30
CA ARG A 59 -20.89 -5.63 14.37
C ARG A 59 -21.61 -6.92 13.96
N VAL A 60 -22.68 -6.81 13.16
CA VAL A 60 -23.41 -7.99 12.69
C VAL A 60 -22.61 -8.79 11.66
N ILE A 61 -21.75 -8.14 10.87
CA ILE A 61 -21.02 -8.77 9.77
C ILE A 61 -19.74 -9.49 10.23
N GLN A 62 -19.14 -9.08 11.35
CA GLN A 62 -17.79 -9.51 11.77
C GLN A 62 -17.59 -11.04 11.90
N ASP A 63 -18.65 -11.79 12.21
CA ASP A 63 -18.56 -13.24 12.48
C ASP A 63 -19.13 -14.12 11.36
N HIS A 64 -19.30 -13.59 10.14
CA HIS A 64 -19.97 -14.26 9.02
C HIS A 64 -19.09 -14.37 7.77
N ASP A 65 -19.34 -15.42 6.99
CA ASP A 65 -18.57 -15.74 5.79
C ASP A 65 -18.97 -14.87 4.58
N ALA A 66 -20.24 -14.45 4.51
CA ALA A 66 -20.74 -13.63 3.41
C ALA A 66 -21.96 -12.78 3.80
N VAL A 67 -22.14 -11.68 3.08
CA VAL A 67 -23.29 -10.78 3.17
C VAL A 67 -24.07 -10.83 1.86
N VAL A 68 -25.37 -11.11 1.94
CA VAL A 68 -26.29 -11.15 0.80
C VAL A 68 -27.30 -10.02 0.95
N SER A 69 -27.32 -9.09 -0.02
CA SER A 69 -28.26 -7.96 0.00
C SER A 69 -29.45 -8.22 -0.92
N GLY A 70 -30.64 -8.37 -0.32
CA GLY A 70 -31.92 -8.19 -0.99
C GLY A 70 -32.53 -6.81 -0.73
N PHE A 71 -31.70 -5.83 -0.29
CA PHE A 71 -32.16 -4.51 0.13
C PHE A 71 -32.43 -3.61 -1.07
N GLY A 72 -33.62 -3.01 -1.10
CA GLY A 72 -34.03 -2.08 -2.15
C GLY A 72 -35.35 -1.38 -1.81
N PRO A 73 -35.69 -0.31 -2.55
CA PRO A 73 -36.94 0.42 -2.35
C PRO A 73 -38.13 -0.48 -2.68
N ARG A 74 -39.24 -0.29 -1.95
CA ARG A 74 -40.50 -0.95 -2.29
C ARG A 74 -41.16 -0.22 -3.45
N VAL A 75 -41.80 -0.95 -4.35
CA VAL A 75 -42.58 -0.36 -5.45
C VAL A 75 -44.06 -0.34 -5.04
N PRO A 76 -44.78 0.77 -5.24
CA PRO A 76 -44.31 2.07 -5.75
C PRO A 76 -43.38 2.80 -4.76
N ILE A 77 -42.35 3.48 -5.29
CA ILE A 77 -41.27 4.10 -4.51
C ILE A 77 -41.81 5.30 -3.73
N SER A 78 -41.66 5.28 -2.40
CA SER A 78 -42.05 6.39 -1.54
C SER A 78 -41.06 7.55 -1.66
N LYS A 79 -41.51 8.79 -1.37
CA LYS A 79 -40.61 9.96 -1.31
C LYS A 79 -39.44 9.75 -0.33
N GLN A 80 -39.66 8.99 0.74
CA GLN A 80 -38.64 8.69 1.75
C GLN A 80 -37.57 7.72 1.24
N ASP A 81 -37.92 6.84 0.31
CA ASP A 81 -37.03 5.82 -0.26
C ASP A 81 -36.36 6.26 -1.58
N ALA A 82 -36.64 7.47 -2.07
CA ALA A 82 -36.13 7.99 -3.34
C ALA A 82 -34.59 7.90 -3.45
N ASN A 83 -33.88 8.12 -2.34
CA ASN A 83 -32.42 8.06 -2.26
C ASN A 83 -31.90 6.88 -1.42
N LEU A 84 -32.73 5.85 -1.18
CA LEU A 84 -32.43 4.77 -0.24
C LEU A 84 -31.16 4.01 -0.59
N LEU A 85 -30.98 3.65 -1.87
CA LEU A 85 -29.80 2.93 -2.35
C LEU A 85 -28.53 3.79 -2.30
N GLN A 86 -28.63 5.09 -2.58
CA GLN A 86 -27.52 6.03 -2.46
C GLN A 86 -27.08 6.18 -0.98
N ARG A 87 -28.04 6.30 -0.06
CA ARG A 87 -27.77 6.36 1.38
C ARG A 87 -27.11 5.08 1.87
N PHE A 88 -27.61 3.93 1.44
CA PHE A 88 -27.04 2.62 1.77
C PHE A 88 -25.61 2.47 1.22
N GLY A 89 -25.37 2.87 -0.03
CA GLY A 89 -24.02 2.94 -0.61
C GLY A 89 -23.08 3.85 0.20
N GLY A 90 -23.58 4.98 0.71
CA GLY A 90 -22.86 5.85 1.63
C GLY A 90 -22.51 5.16 2.96
N THR A 91 -23.43 4.38 3.53
CA THR A 91 -23.20 3.59 4.75
C THR A 91 -22.13 2.52 4.53
N LEU A 92 -22.11 1.85 3.38
CA LEU A 92 -21.07 0.86 3.05
C LEU A 92 -19.68 1.47 2.79
N ARG A 93 -19.65 2.74 2.35
CA ARG A 93 -18.40 3.46 2.08
C ARG A 93 -17.77 4.05 3.35
N LYS A 94 -18.55 4.23 4.43
CA LYS A 94 -17.97 4.49 5.74
C LYS A 94 -17.11 3.29 6.12
N PRO A 95 -15.90 3.48 6.67
CA PRO A 95 -15.09 2.36 7.11
C PRO A 95 -15.91 1.57 8.14
N ILE A 96 -16.42 0.40 7.73
CA ILE A 96 -17.21 -0.53 8.57
C ILE A 96 -16.38 -1.05 9.76
N TRP A 97 -15.08 -0.76 9.76
CA TRP A 97 -14.16 -0.88 10.89
C TRP A 97 -14.39 0.25 11.91
N CYS A 98 -15.53 0.24 12.59
CA CYS A 98 -15.67 0.99 13.84
C CYS A 98 -14.96 0.20 14.94
N GLU A 99 -13.66 0.45 15.07
CA GLU A 99 -12.90 0.10 16.25
C GLU A 99 -13.50 0.83 17.45
N ARG A 100 -13.58 0.11 18.56
CA ARG A 100 -14.28 0.42 19.81
C ARG A 100 -13.85 1.79 20.38
N GLU A 101 -14.46 2.90 19.96
CA GLU A 101 -14.28 4.21 20.60
C GLU A 101 -15.23 4.33 21.80
N ALA A 102 -14.71 4.06 23.00
CA ALA A 102 -15.30 4.55 24.24
C ALA A 102 -15.09 6.08 24.31
N PRO A 103 -16.10 6.88 24.67
CA PRO A 103 -15.97 8.33 24.69
C PRO A 103 -15.12 8.75 25.90
N GLY A 104 -13.87 9.14 25.66
CA GLY A 104 -13.00 9.78 26.66
C GLY A 104 -11.62 9.15 26.76
N GLY A 105 -10.68 9.54 25.91
CA GLY A 105 -9.26 9.18 26.03
C GLY A 105 -8.43 9.82 24.92
N ASN A 106 -7.29 10.42 25.29
CA ASN A 106 -6.36 11.15 24.40
C ASN A 106 -6.23 10.57 22.97
N HIS A 107 -6.23 11.46 21.97
CA HIS A 107 -6.01 11.19 20.54
C HIS A 107 -4.60 10.60 20.25
N THR A 108 -4.32 9.41 20.76
CA THR A 108 -3.11 8.67 20.40
C THR A 108 -3.45 7.76 19.22
N MET A 109 -2.83 8.00 18.06
CA MET A 109 -3.00 7.14 16.88
C MET A 109 -2.68 5.69 17.24
N SER A 110 -3.49 4.76 16.73
CA SER A 110 -3.20 3.34 16.92
C SER A 110 -1.91 2.97 16.20
N ARG A 111 -1.19 1.96 16.70
CA ARG A 111 0.05 1.48 16.07
C ARG A 111 -0.17 1.07 14.61
N ALA A 112 -1.34 0.53 14.31
CA ALA A 112 -1.73 0.17 12.95
C ALA A 112 -1.85 1.40 12.05
N GLN A 113 -2.53 2.46 12.51
CA GLN A 113 -2.64 3.73 11.79
C GLN A 113 -1.26 4.37 11.57
N LEU A 114 -0.43 4.41 12.62
CA LEU A 114 0.92 4.95 12.54
C LEU A 114 1.80 4.18 11.56
N THR A 115 1.78 2.84 11.62
CA THR A 115 2.53 1.97 10.69
C THR A 115 2.09 2.20 9.26
N ARG A 116 0.78 2.28 9.00
CA ARG A 116 0.25 2.54 7.65
C ARG A 116 0.63 3.92 7.14
N GLY A 117 0.61 4.94 8.00
CA GLY A 117 1.07 6.29 7.67
C GLY A 117 2.53 6.28 7.20
N PHE A 118 3.41 5.64 7.96
CA PHE A 118 4.82 5.49 7.58
C PHE A 118 5.04 4.64 6.33
N LEU A 119 4.25 3.58 6.13
CA LEU A 119 4.29 2.78 4.90
C LEU A 119 3.91 3.59 3.67
N TRP A 120 2.98 4.54 3.76
CA TRP A 120 2.70 5.46 2.65
C TRP A 120 3.90 6.34 2.30
N PHE A 121 4.58 6.91 3.31
CA PHE A 121 5.83 7.65 3.07
C PHE A 121 6.90 6.76 2.44
N SER A 122 7.02 5.51 2.89
CA SER A 122 7.92 4.51 2.31
C SER A 122 7.60 4.26 0.84
N VAL A 123 6.33 3.94 0.51
CA VAL A 123 5.89 3.66 -0.86
C VAL A 123 6.11 4.85 -1.78
N LEU A 124 5.78 6.06 -1.34
CA LEU A 124 6.01 7.28 -2.13
C LEU A 124 7.50 7.51 -2.37
N GLY A 125 8.32 7.40 -1.32
CA GLY A 125 9.76 7.59 -1.41
C GLY A 125 10.43 6.59 -2.36
N TRP A 126 10.19 5.29 -2.15
CA TRP A 126 10.70 4.23 -3.03
C TRP A 126 10.18 4.36 -4.45
N GLY A 127 8.91 4.69 -4.64
CA GLY A 127 8.28 4.79 -5.95
C GLY A 127 8.85 5.93 -6.78
N ILE A 128 8.96 7.13 -6.19
CA ILE A 128 9.63 8.28 -6.82
C ILE A 128 11.09 7.94 -7.11
N GLY A 129 11.78 7.33 -6.14
CA GLY A 129 13.18 6.93 -6.28
C GLY A 129 13.40 5.93 -7.41
N LEU A 130 12.51 4.95 -7.56
CA LEU A 130 12.57 3.95 -8.63
C LEU A 130 12.40 4.59 -10.01
N GLY A 131 11.37 5.44 -10.16
CA GLY A 131 11.13 6.14 -11.43
C GLY A 131 12.29 7.05 -11.82
N ALA A 132 12.75 7.88 -10.88
CA ALA A 132 13.88 8.78 -11.11
C ALA A 132 15.16 8.01 -11.44
N LYS A 133 15.42 6.90 -10.75
CA LYS A 133 16.63 6.11 -10.99
C LYS A 133 16.61 5.33 -12.31
N LEU A 134 15.45 4.83 -12.72
CA LEU A 134 15.29 4.22 -14.05
C LEU A 134 15.53 5.24 -15.16
N PHE A 135 14.97 6.45 -15.02
CA PHE A 135 15.22 7.53 -15.97
C PHE A 135 16.71 7.90 -16.02
N ASP A 136 17.33 8.12 -14.86
CA ASP A 136 18.75 8.42 -14.74
C ASP A 136 19.61 7.33 -15.41
N LEU A 137 19.37 6.05 -15.12
CA LEU A 137 20.17 4.97 -15.70
C LEU A 137 19.96 4.81 -17.21
N ILE A 138 18.72 4.83 -17.69
CA ILE A 138 18.40 4.53 -19.09
C ILE A 138 18.73 5.73 -19.99
N VAL A 139 18.41 6.94 -19.55
CA VAL A 139 18.52 8.15 -20.38
C VAL A 139 19.82 8.87 -20.11
N VAL A 140 20.07 9.27 -18.86
CA VAL A 140 21.21 10.14 -18.51
C VAL A 140 22.51 9.34 -18.60
N ALA A 141 22.59 8.23 -17.86
CA ALA A 141 23.74 7.34 -17.90
C ALA A 141 23.90 6.65 -19.23
N GLY A 142 22.81 6.23 -19.86
CA GLY A 142 22.82 5.75 -21.24
C GLY A 142 23.51 6.74 -22.19
N ALA A 143 23.20 8.03 -22.09
CA ALA A 143 23.79 9.06 -22.95
C ALA A 143 25.29 9.26 -22.72
N TRP A 144 25.72 9.49 -21.47
CA TRP A 144 27.14 9.70 -21.21
C TRP A 144 27.97 8.42 -21.32
N GLY A 145 27.35 7.24 -21.24
CA GLY A 145 28.01 5.93 -21.33
C GLY A 145 28.08 5.34 -22.74
N ALA A 146 27.48 5.98 -23.74
CA ALA A 146 27.33 5.41 -25.08
C ALA A 146 28.64 5.28 -25.86
N ALA A 147 29.56 6.25 -25.75
CA ALA A 147 30.83 6.27 -26.47
C ALA A 147 31.96 6.98 -25.70
N PRO A 148 32.44 6.40 -24.57
CA PRO A 148 33.60 6.94 -23.85
C PRO A 148 34.87 6.90 -24.72
N PRO A 149 35.79 7.86 -24.60
CA PRO A 149 35.79 8.99 -23.65
C PRO A 149 34.94 10.18 -24.08
N THR A 150 34.62 10.32 -25.38
CA THR A 150 34.00 11.54 -25.92
C THR A 150 32.62 11.83 -25.29
N SER A 151 31.83 10.81 -24.99
CA SER A 151 30.52 10.98 -24.34
C SER A 151 30.60 11.36 -22.85
N LEU A 152 31.77 11.24 -22.21
CA LEU A 152 31.94 11.61 -20.79
C LEU A 152 31.78 13.11 -20.54
N GLY A 153 31.98 13.94 -21.56
CA GLY A 153 31.69 15.39 -21.48
C GLY A 153 30.22 15.72 -21.21
N LEU A 154 29.32 14.73 -21.28
CA LEU A 154 27.91 14.86 -20.91
C LEU A 154 27.66 14.63 -19.41
N MET A 155 28.66 14.25 -18.61
CA MET A 155 28.47 13.96 -17.17
C MET A 155 28.38 15.21 -16.28
N PRO A 156 27.58 15.17 -15.19
CA PRO A 156 26.33 14.41 -15.11
C PRO A 156 25.29 14.93 -16.14
N TYR A 157 25.40 16.21 -16.52
CA TYR A 157 24.63 16.88 -17.58
C TYR A 157 25.49 17.83 -18.44
N GLY A 158 26.82 17.69 -18.36
CA GLY A 158 27.82 18.50 -19.06
C GLY A 158 27.94 19.95 -18.55
N PRO A 159 28.89 20.74 -19.09
CA PRO A 159 29.21 22.09 -18.60
C PRO A 159 28.05 23.10 -18.66
N ARG A 160 27.01 22.79 -19.45
CA ARG A 160 25.86 23.68 -19.68
C ARG A 160 24.79 23.57 -18.59
N TYR A 161 24.77 22.49 -17.82
CA TYR A 161 23.73 22.23 -16.82
C TYR A 161 24.37 21.80 -15.50
N PRO A 162 24.75 22.75 -14.63
CA PRO A 162 25.44 22.47 -13.37
C PRO A 162 24.46 21.98 -12.28
N ILE A 163 23.69 20.94 -12.59
CA ILE A 163 22.73 20.33 -11.66
C ILE A 163 23.40 19.13 -10.99
N ASN A 164 23.39 19.09 -9.66
CA ASN A 164 23.87 17.94 -8.91
C ASN A 164 22.71 16.94 -8.70
N PRO A 165 22.80 15.69 -9.18
CA PRO A 165 21.77 14.68 -8.92
C PRO A 165 21.49 14.46 -7.43
N GLY A 166 22.50 14.67 -6.58
CA GLY A 166 22.38 14.57 -5.12
C GLY A 166 21.31 15.50 -4.55
N ASP A 167 21.11 16.69 -5.13
CA ASP A 167 20.12 17.66 -4.64
C ASP A 167 18.68 17.14 -4.76
N PHE A 168 18.44 16.23 -5.70
CA PHE A 168 17.16 15.54 -5.83
C PHE A 168 17.10 14.30 -4.93
N PHE A 169 18.13 13.45 -4.95
CA PHE A 169 18.08 12.15 -4.28
C PHE A 169 18.26 12.22 -2.76
N GLN A 170 19.01 13.19 -2.23
CA GLN A 170 19.29 13.27 -0.79
C GLN A 170 18.03 13.63 0.04
N PRO A 171 17.23 14.65 -0.29
CA PRO A 171 15.99 14.94 0.44
C PRO A 171 14.99 13.79 0.34
N LEU A 172 14.89 13.17 -0.83
CA LEU A 172 14.04 12.00 -1.05
C LEU A 172 14.48 10.81 -0.18
N SER A 173 15.79 10.59 -0.05
CA SER A 173 16.35 9.54 0.81
C SER A 173 16.01 9.79 2.28
N ALA A 174 16.05 11.03 2.75
CA ALA A 174 15.65 11.37 4.12
C ALA A 174 14.17 11.03 4.37
N LEU A 175 13.28 11.39 3.42
CA LEU A 175 11.86 11.02 3.48
C LEU A 175 11.67 9.49 3.53
N MET A 176 12.42 8.76 2.69
CA MET A 176 12.40 7.30 2.69
C MET A 176 12.83 6.71 4.03
N VAL A 177 13.92 7.22 4.64
CA VAL A 177 14.41 6.76 5.94
C VAL A 177 13.35 6.93 7.03
N VAL A 178 12.67 8.08 7.05
CA VAL A 178 11.56 8.33 7.98
C VAL A 178 10.43 7.31 7.76
N GLY A 179 10.06 7.05 6.50
CA GLY A 179 9.04 6.06 6.15
C GLY A 179 9.41 4.63 6.57
N ILE A 180 10.58 4.14 6.18
CA ILE A 180 10.99 2.74 6.41
C ILE A 180 11.26 2.46 7.89
N LEU A 181 11.96 3.37 8.60
CA LEU A 181 12.24 3.20 10.02
C LEU A 181 11.00 3.42 10.86
N GLY A 182 10.20 4.44 10.53
CA GLY A 182 8.92 4.68 11.19
C GLY A 182 7.99 3.47 11.08
N ALA A 183 7.89 2.86 9.90
CA ALA A 183 7.09 1.65 9.68
C ALA A 183 7.65 0.46 10.48
N LEU A 184 8.97 0.25 10.49
CA LEU A 184 9.59 -0.84 11.25
C LEU A 184 9.41 -0.69 12.76
N ILE A 185 9.61 0.52 13.30
CA ILE A 185 9.51 0.82 14.73
C ILE A 185 8.05 0.67 15.21
N SER A 186 7.10 1.29 14.49
CA SER A 186 5.68 1.21 14.84
C SER A 186 5.09 -0.20 14.65
N GLY A 187 5.57 -0.92 13.63
CA GLY A 187 5.21 -2.31 13.32
C GLY A 187 6.01 -3.37 14.09
N TRP A 188 6.92 -3.00 15.01
CA TRP A 188 7.89 -3.93 15.59
C TRP A 188 7.27 -5.13 16.33
N LYS A 189 6.07 -4.97 16.90
CA LYS A 189 5.38 -6.04 17.65
C LYS A 189 4.49 -6.95 16.79
N THR A 190 4.47 -6.77 15.47
CA THR A 190 3.65 -7.61 14.55
C THR A 190 4.21 -9.03 14.42
N ARG A 191 3.58 -9.93 13.67
CA ARG A 191 4.14 -11.29 13.42
C ARG A 191 5.38 -11.22 12.52
N LEU A 192 6.27 -12.22 12.63
CA LEU A 192 7.53 -12.25 11.88
C LEU A 192 7.31 -12.14 10.37
N GLU A 193 6.29 -12.81 9.83
CA GLU A 193 5.92 -12.76 8.42
C GLU A 193 5.65 -11.33 7.92
N TYR A 194 4.98 -10.51 8.73
CA TYR A 194 4.76 -9.10 8.42
C TYR A 194 6.03 -8.27 8.61
N ARG A 195 6.80 -8.53 9.68
CA ARG A 195 8.07 -7.82 9.95
C ARG A 195 9.10 -8.03 8.87
N ILE A 196 9.13 -9.18 8.20
CA ILE A 196 10.03 -9.41 7.04
C ILE A 196 9.80 -8.31 5.99
N TRP A 197 8.54 -8.01 5.65
CA TRP A 197 8.20 -6.96 4.69
C TRP A 197 8.57 -5.54 5.15
N LEU A 198 8.70 -5.31 6.47
CA LEU A 198 9.20 -4.05 7.03
C LEU A 198 10.73 -3.98 7.03
N TRP A 199 11.40 -5.12 7.18
CA TRP A 199 12.87 -5.22 7.20
C TRP A 199 13.48 -5.12 5.81
N VAL A 200 12.88 -5.75 4.79
CA VAL A 200 13.39 -5.74 3.41
C VAL A 200 13.68 -4.32 2.89
N PRO A 201 12.80 -3.31 3.00
CA PRO A 201 13.12 -1.96 2.54
C PRO A 201 14.25 -1.32 3.36
N VAL A 202 14.32 -1.56 4.68
CA VAL A 202 15.42 -1.07 5.53
C VAL A 202 16.77 -1.65 5.09
N ILE A 203 16.84 -2.97 4.90
CA ILE A 203 18.05 -3.66 4.46
C ILE A 203 18.46 -3.20 3.07
N SER A 204 17.50 -3.11 2.13
CA SER A 204 17.76 -2.63 0.77
C SER A 204 18.33 -1.21 0.79
N PHE A 205 17.77 -0.32 1.61
CA PHE A 205 18.27 1.04 1.79
C PHE A 205 19.69 1.05 2.36
N LEU A 206 19.97 0.27 3.41
CA LEU A 206 21.30 0.19 4.02
C LEU A 206 22.35 -0.30 3.02
N ILE A 207 22.02 -1.31 2.20
CA ILE A 207 22.91 -1.80 1.14
C ILE A 207 23.20 -0.67 0.14
N ILE A 208 22.18 0.03 -0.34
CA ILE A 208 22.36 1.18 -1.26
C ILE A 208 23.22 2.28 -0.62
N TRP A 209 22.96 2.58 0.66
CA TRP A 209 23.64 3.62 1.41
C TRP A 209 25.12 3.28 1.62
N ILE A 210 25.47 2.00 1.81
CA ILE A 210 26.86 1.53 1.89
C ILE A 210 27.52 1.51 0.50
N LEU A 211 26.84 0.98 -0.52
CA LEU A 211 27.38 0.89 -1.88
C LEU A 211 27.71 2.26 -2.47
N THR A 212 26.90 3.27 -2.16
CA THR A 212 27.05 4.61 -2.76
C THR A 212 28.43 5.25 -2.50
N PRO A 213 28.91 5.43 -1.26
CA PRO A 213 30.24 5.97 -1.01
C PRO A 213 31.36 4.96 -1.29
N THR A 214 31.12 3.65 -1.11
CA THR A 214 32.20 2.64 -1.23
C THR A 214 32.50 2.24 -2.66
N VAL A 215 31.48 2.20 -3.52
CA VAL A 215 31.60 1.72 -4.90
C VAL A 215 31.44 2.88 -5.89
N PHE A 216 30.41 3.72 -5.72
CA PHE A 216 30.08 4.72 -6.75
C PHE A 216 30.90 5.99 -6.65
N TRP A 217 31.16 6.53 -5.46
CA TRP A 217 31.95 7.77 -5.34
C TRP A 217 33.35 7.64 -5.96
N PRO A 218 34.12 6.55 -5.74
CA PRO A 218 35.40 6.36 -6.42
C PRO A 218 35.27 6.28 -7.94
N MET A 219 34.28 5.53 -8.44
CA MET A 219 34.06 5.43 -9.88
C MET A 219 33.63 6.77 -10.51
N ILE A 220 32.77 7.53 -9.84
CA ILE A 220 32.33 8.86 -10.29
C ILE A 220 33.51 9.82 -10.31
N HIS A 221 34.37 9.80 -9.30
CA HIS A 221 35.58 10.63 -9.26
C HIS A 221 36.50 10.32 -10.45
N GLU A 222 36.76 9.04 -10.73
CA GLU A 222 37.57 8.62 -11.88
C GLU A 222 36.93 8.99 -13.23
N LEU A 223 35.62 8.74 -13.39
CA LEU A 223 34.90 9.06 -14.63
C LEU A 223 34.80 10.56 -14.88
N TYR A 224 34.54 11.35 -13.83
CA TYR A 224 34.46 12.80 -13.92
C TYR A 224 35.82 13.41 -14.21
N GLY A 225 36.87 12.98 -13.50
CA GLY A 225 38.24 13.44 -13.75
C GLY A 225 38.72 13.07 -15.16
N ALA A 226 38.31 11.91 -15.69
CA ALA A 226 38.59 11.56 -17.08
C ALA A 226 37.80 12.41 -18.09
N GLY A 227 36.53 12.71 -17.80
CA GLY A 227 35.69 13.57 -18.64
C GLY A 227 36.09 15.04 -18.63
N SER A 228 36.65 15.55 -17.52
CA SER A 228 37.20 16.91 -17.39
C SER A 228 38.61 17.05 -17.97
N GLY A 229 39.29 15.93 -18.27
CA GLY A 229 40.68 15.90 -18.71
C GLY A 229 41.70 16.03 -17.57
N GLU A 230 41.27 16.04 -16.31
CA GLU A 230 42.14 16.08 -15.12
C GLU A 230 42.85 14.76 -14.85
N ILE A 231 42.25 13.63 -15.24
CA ILE A 231 42.78 12.28 -15.05
C ILE A 231 43.00 11.61 -16.41
N ALA A 232 44.25 11.33 -16.74
CA ALA A 232 44.59 10.55 -17.93
C ALA A 232 44.34 9.05 -17.71
N ARG A 233 43.56 8.44 -18.59
CA ARG A 233 43.24 6.99 -18.63
C ARG A 233 43.23 6.53 -20.08
N SER A 234 43.50 5.25 -20.31
CA SER A 234 43.30 4.66 -21.64
C SER A 234 41.81 4.49 -21.96
N ASP A 235 41.46 4.54 -23.24
CA ASP A 235 40.07 4.34 -23.70
C ASP A 235 39.49 2.99 -23.22
N ALA A 236 40.32 1.95 -23.24
CA ALA A 236 39.92 0.61 -22.79
C ALA A 236 39.55 0.57 -21.29
N GLU A 237 40.33 1.26 -20.43
CA GLU A 237 40.03 1.36 -19.00
C GLU A 237 38.76 2.15 -18.75
N LEU A 238 38.53 3.24 -19.50
CA LEU A 238 37.31 4.04 -19.36
C LEU A 238 36.06 3.27 -19.77
N ILE A 239 36.12 2.54 -20.89
CA ILE A 239 35.02 1.67 -21.33
C ILE A 239 34.71 0.61 -20.27
N ALA A 240 35.75 -0.01 -19.69
CA ALA A 240 35.58 -1.01 -18.63
C ALA A 240 34.97 -0.39 -17.35
N LEU A 241 35.42 0.81 -16.97
CA LEU A 241 34.93 1.55 -15.80
C LEU A 241 33.45 1.94 -15.97
N VAL A 242 33.06 2.43 -17.15
CA VAL A 242 31.66 2.74 -17.48
C VAL A 242 30.79 1.50 -17.42
N ARG A 243 31.21 0.37 -18.03
CA ARG A 243 30.47 -0.89 -17.94
C ARG A 243 30.29 -1.35 -16.50
N ARG A 244 31.34 -1.26 -15.69
CA ARG A 244 31.29 -1.60 -14.26
C ARG A 244 30.28 -0.71 -13.53
N TRP A 245 30.32 0.60 -13.76
CA TRP A 245 29.35 1.54 -13.19
C TRP A 245 27.91 1.14 -13.54
N MET A 246 27.64 0.84 -14.82
CA MET A 246 26.31 0.44 -15.30
C MET A 246 25.78 -0.83 -14.63
N ILE A 247 26.63 -1.84 -14.46
CA ILE A 247 26.27 -3.09 -13.79
C ILE A 247 25.88 -2.83 -12.34
N TRP A 248 26.69 -2.06 -11.61
CA TRP A 248 26.39 -1.70 -10.22
C TRP A 248 25.13 -0.85 -10.11
N ASP A 249 24.87 0.02 -11.08
CA ASP A 249 23.70 0.87 -11.05
C ASP A 249 22.39 0.12 -11.35
N TRP A 250 22.44 -0.90 -12.20
CA TRP A 250 21.33 -1.87 -12.34
C TRP A 250 21.05 -2.63 -11.05
N LEU A 251 22.09 -3.03 -10.31
CA LEU A 251 21.90 -3.63 -8.98
C LEU A 251 21.21 -2.64 -8.02
N ARG A 252 21.58 -1.36 -8.07
CA ARG A 252 20.90 -0.32 -7.28
C ARG A 252 19.43 -0.21 -7.66
N VAL A 253 19.09 -0.20 -8.95
CA VAL A 253 17.69 -0.21 -9.42
C VAL A 253 16.94 -1.43 -8.88
N ALA A 254 17.54 -2.62 -8.92
CA ALA A 254 16.93 -3.84 -8.38
C ALA A 254 16.67 -3.75 -6.86
N LEU A 255 17.60 -3.19 -6.09
CA LEU A 255 17.43 -2.95 -4.65
C LEU A 255 16.31 -1.94 -4.38
N ILE A 256 16.23 -0.86 -5.17
CA ILE A 256 15.15 0.13 -5.05
C ILE A 256 13.79 -0.49 -5.38
N ALA A 257 13.70 -1.27 -6.45
CA ALA A 257 12.49 -2.00 -6.82
C ALA A 257 12.07 -2.98 -5.72
N THR A 258 13.02 -3.68 -5.10
CA THR A 258 12.78 -4.60 -3.99
C THR A 258 12.20 -3.86 -2.77
N GLY A 259 12.79 -2.72 -2.38
CA GLY A 259 12.27 -1.86 -1.31
C GLY A 259 10.87 -1.33 -1.60
N PHE A 260 10.61 -0.92 -2.84
CA PHE A 260 9.29 -0.48 -3.30
C PHE A 260 8.24 -1.59 -3.20
N LEU A 261 8.47 -2.72 -3.86
CA LEU A 261 7.53 -3.84 -3.90
C LEU A 261 7.24 -4.40 -2.51
N SER A 262 8.27 -4.48 -1.65
CA SER A 262 8.10 -4.89 -0.26
C SER A 262 7.21 -3.91 0.53
N SER A 263 7.41 -2.60 0.35
CA SER A 263 6.60 -1.58 1.01
C SER A 263 5.14 -1.62 0.56
N VAL A 264 4.90 -1.78 -0.75
CA VAL A 264 3.55 -1.96 -1.31
C VAL A 264 2.92 -3.25 -0.76
N ARG A 265 3.69 -4.33 -0.69
CA ARG A 265 3.22 -5.61 -0.14
C ARG A 265 2.81 -5.47 1.32
N ALA A 266 3.65 -4.87 2.16
CA ALA A 266 3.34 -4.59 3.56
C ALA A 266 2.08 -3.73 3.72
N LEU A 267 1.88 -2.74 2.86
CA LEU A 267 0.71 -1.86 2.88
C LEU A 267 -0.58 -2.58 2.43
N SER A 268 -0.46 -3.56 1.54
CA SER A 268 -1.59 -4.31 0.95
C SER A 268 -2.16 -5.42 1.85
N ILE A 269 -1.36 -5.95 2.77
CA ILE A 269 -1.80 -7.02 3.68
C ILE A 269 -2.43 -6.43 4.95
N SER A 270 -3.41 -7.14 5.52
CA SER A 270 -4.07 -6.71 6.76
C SER A 270 -3.05 -6.61 7.90
N PHE A 271 -3.14 -5.54 8.69
CA PHE A 271 -2.27 -5.35 9.85
C PHE A 271 -2.52 -6.50 10.85
N PRO A 272 -1.51 -7.29 11.24
CA PRO A 272 -1.71 -8.41 12.13
C PRO A 272 -2.15 -7.93 13.51
N SER A 273 -3.22 -8.50 14.06
CA SER A 273 -3.53 -8.36 15.49
C SER A 273 -2.40 -9.03 16.29
N SER A 274 -2.03 -8.45 17.42
CA SER A 274 -0.95 -8.98 18.28
C SER A 274 -1.35 -10.26 19.04
N ASP A 275 -2.41 -10.95 18.60
CA ASP A 275 -2.89 -12.14 19.28
C ASP A 275 -2.03 -13.35 18.87
N ARG A 276 -1.21 -13.72 19.86
CA ARG A 276 -0.31 -14.87 19.98
C ARG A 276 0.97 -14.82 19.15
#